data_AF-A0A7S4KZN8-F1
#
_entry.id   AF-A0A7S4KZN8-F1
#
_cell.length_a   1.000
_cell.length_b   1.000
_cell.length_c   1.000
_cell.angle_alpha   90.00
_cell.angle_beta   90.00
_cell.angle_gamma   90.00
#
_symmetry.space_group_name_H-M   'P 1'
#
loop_
_entity.id
_entity.type
_entity.pdbx_description
1 polymer ?
#
loop_
_entity_poly.entity_id
_entity_poly.type
_entity_poly.pdbx_seq_one_letter_code
_entity_poly.pdbx_strand_id
1 'polypeptide(L)'
;DLSTIPVICYQQFQGCLVVLLAVDAGKAAFGWDVFNQDTLYKAHKKRIKKLQPDIESYEAAKANDKDFFRDANSLSYGGAGYQPPTEKVEAMVEDLLDAAERRNKFSRRRPEVFEADVDYINDRNKHFNKKIDRAFGDYTKVIKENLERGTAL
;
A
#
# COMPACT_ATOMS: atom_id res chain seq x y z
N ASP A 1 36.03 14.85 -44.18
CA ASP A 1 36.59 15.05 -42.83
C ASP A 1 35.58 15.77 -41.95
N LEU A 2 34.88 14.99 -41.12
CA LEU A 2 33.80 15.44 -40.24
C LEU A 2 34.37 16.15 -39.01
N SER A 3 35.02 17.28 -39.22
CA SER A 3 35.34 18.22 -38.14
C SER A 3 34.24 19.27 -38.08
N THR A 4 33.67 19.46 -36.88
CA THR A 4 32.71 20.50 -36.47
C THR A 4 31.24 20.07 -36.46
N ILE A 5 30.84 19.33 -35.40
CA ILE A 5 29.45 19.28 -34.93
C ILE A 5 29.44 19.79 -33.47
N PRO A 6 28.65 20.84 -33.15
CA PRO A 6 28.66 21.47 -31.84
C PRO A 6 28.01 20.61 -30.74
N VAL A 7 28.68 20.61 -29.59
CA VAL A 7 28.30 19.98 -28.32
C VAL A 7 27.10 20.70 -27.69
N ILE A 8 25.88 20.42 -28.14
CA ILE A 8 24.66 20.94 -27.49
C ILE A 8 23.53 19.91 -27.57
N CYS A 9 23.64 18.77 -26.87
CA CYS A 9 22.45 17.94 -26.60
C CYS A 9 22.60 16.90 -25.48
N TYR A 10 23.34 17.19 -24.40
CA TYR A 10 23.44 16.25 -23.26
C TYR A 10 22.85 16.76 -21.94
N GLN A 11 22.41 18.02 -21.87
CA GLN A 11 21.85 18.59 -20.64
C GLN A 11 20.32 18.41 -20.51
N GLN A 12 19.58 18.15 -21.60
CA GLN A 12 18.11 18.12 -21.58
C GLN A 12 17.52 16.75 -21.16
N PHE A 13 18.29 15.66 -21.29
CA PHE A 13 17.78 14.30 -21.03
C PHE A 13 17.71 13.92 -19.55
N GLN A 14 18.42 14.61 -18.65
CA GLN A 14 18.30 14.36 -17.21
C GLN A 14 17.01 14.93 -16.61
N GLY A 15 16.39 15.94 -17.22
CA GLY A 15 15.13 16.52 -16.73
C GLY A 15 13.90 15.65 -17.00
N CYS A 16 13.90 14.89 -18.11
CA CYS A 16 12.70 14.13 -18.53
C CYS A 16 12.56 12.80 -17.77
N LEU A 17 13.68 12.15 -17.39
CA LEU A 17 13.65 10.87 -16.69
C LEU A 17 13.08 10.98 -15.26
N VAL A 18 13.24 12.14 -14.61
CA VAL A 18 12.73 12.36 -13.24
C VAL A 18 11.20 12.50 -13.22
N VAL A 19 10.57 12.99 -14.30
CA VAL A 19 9.12 13.21 -14.36
C VAL A 19 8.35 11.88 -14.48
N LEU A 20 8.93 10.87 -15.15
CA LEU A 20 8.27 9.58 -15.37
C LEU A 20 8.15 8.71 -14.10
N LEU A 21 9.01 8.91 -13.09
CA LEU A 21 8.96 8.12 -11.85
C LEU A 21 7.95 8.65 -10.82
N ALA A 22 7.30 9.79 -11.08
CA ALA A 22 6.39 10.45 -10.13
C ALA A 22 4.89 10.19 -10.38
N VAL A 23 4.51 9.48 -11.45
CA VAL A 23 3.09 9.38 -11.91
C VAL A 23 2.22 8.42 -11.08
N ASP A 24 2.79 7.54 -10.25
CA ASP A 24 2.00 6.52 -9.52
C ASP A 24 1.61 6.91 -8.08
N ALA A 25 1.98 8.10 -7.62
CA ALA A 25 1.67 8.57 -6.28
C ALA A 25 0.28 9.24 -6.24
N GLY A 26 -0.81 8.47 -6.18
CA GLY A 26 -2.09 9.09 -5.84
C GLY A 26 -3.39 8.28 -6.01
N LYS A 27 -3.40 7.18 -6.76
CA LYS A 27 -4.64 6.40 -6.92
C LYS A 27 -4.83 5.44 -5.75
N ALA A 28 -5.73 5.79 -4.84
CA ALA A 28 -6.20 4.87 -3.81
C ALA A 28 -6.94 3.70 -4.49
N ALA A 29 -6.67 2.47 -4.04
CA ALA A 29 -7.35 1.29 -4.58
C ALA A 29 -8.86 1.41 -4.35
N PHE A 30 -9.63 1.23 -5.42
CA PHE A 30 -11.09 1.36 -5.38
C PHE A 30 -11.74 0.05 -4.96
N GLY A 31 -12.42 0.05 -3.81
CA GLY A 31 -13.28 -1.06 -3.37
C GLY A 31 -12.57 -2.42 -3.38
N TRP A 32 -13.01 -3.31 -4.28
CA TRP A 32 -12.54 -4.69 -4.41
C TRP A 32 -11.13 -4.83 -4.99
N ASP A 33 -10.57 -3.76 -5.57
CA ASP A 33 -9.21 -3.76 -6.14
C ASP A 33 -8.11 -3.88 -5.07
N VAL A 34 -8.47 -3.85 -3.78
CA VAL A 34 -7.54 -4.02 -2.65
C VAL A 34 -6.84 -5.39 -2.66
N PHE A 35 -7.48 -6.44 -3.19
CA PHE A 35 -6.93 -7.81 -3.24
C PHE A 35 -6.33 -8.20 -4.59
N ASN A 36 -6.13 -7.23 -5.49
CA ASN A 36 -5.56 -7.47 -6.81
C ASN A 36 -4.04 -7.76 -6.75
N GLN A 37 -3.51 -8.39 -7.79
CA GLN A 37 -2.07 -8.64 -7.94
C GLN A 37 -1.26 -7.34 -7.89
N ASP A 38 -1.79 -6.27 -8.50
CA ASP A 38 -1.13 -4.96 -8.53
C ASP A 38 -1.00 -4.31 -7.14
N THR A 39 -2.02 -4.43 -6.29
CA THR A 39 -1.97 -3.88 -4.93
C THR A 39 -1.04 -4.69 -4.03
N LEU A 40 -1.04 -6.02 -4.19
CA LEU A 40 -0.09 -6.92 -3.51
C LEU A 40 1.35 -6.61 -3.92
N TYR A 41 1.60 -6.42 -5.22
CA TYR A 41 2.91 -6.03 -5.74
C TYR A 41 3.37 -4.66 -5.20
N LYS A 42 2.48 -3.66 -5.22
CA LYS A 42 2.79 -2.33 -4.64
C LYS A 42 3.08 -2.42 -3.15
N ALA A 43 2.34 -3.23 -2.39
CA ALA A 43 2.59 -3.46 -0.96
C ALA A 43 3.95 -4.14 -0.73
N HIS A 44 4.29 -5.14 -1.54
CA HIS A 44 5.60 -5.80 -1.49
C HIS A 44 6.75 -4.83 -1.78
N LYS A 45 6.64 -4.02 -2.85
CA LYS A 45 7.62 -2.97 -3.18
C LYS A 45 7.81 -1.97 -2.03
N LYS A 46 6.75 -1.61 -1.31
CA LYS A 46 6.84 -0.75 -0.11
C LYS A 46 7.57 -1.45 1.05
N ARG A 47 7.35 -2.75 1.26
CA ARG A 47 8.06 -3.53 2.30
C ARG A 47 9.55 -3.64 2.00
N ILE A 48 9.93 -3.95 0.75
CA ILE A 48 11.34 -4.01 0.33
C ILE A 48 12.04 -2.69 0.59
N LYS A 49 11.40 -1.55 0.30
CA LYS A 49 11.98 -0.23 0.57
C LYS A 49 12.20 0.08 2.06
N LYS A 50 11.43 -0.54 2.96
CA LYS A 50 11.58 -0.37 4.41
C LYS A 50 12.75 -1.20 4.93
N LEU A 51 12.95 -2.39 4.37
CA LEU A 51 13.99 -3.32 4.80
C LEU A 51 15.38 -2.76 4.47
N GLN A 52 16.22 -2.61 5.48
CA GLN A 52 17.64 -2.30 5.31
C GLN A 52 18.45 -3.61 5.41
N PRO A 53 19.03 -4.11 4.30
CA PRO A 53 19.85 -5.31 4.34
C PRO A 53 21.20 -5.00 4.99
N ASP A 54 21.62 -5.88 5.89
CA ASP A 54 22.91 -5.83 6.54
C ASP A 54 23.95 -6.54 5.66
N ILE A 55 24.79 -5.74 4.99
CA ILE A 55 25.74 -6.21 3.97
C ILE A 55 26.90 -6.96 4.62
N GLU A 56 27.35 -6.54 5.81
CA GLU A 56 28.49 -7.12 6.51
C GLU A 56 28.21 -8.57 6.93
N SER A 57 27.05 -8.81 7.55
CA SER A 57 26.66 -10.18 7.92
C SER A 57 26.42 -11.07 6.70
N TYR A 58 25.95 -10.49 5.59
CA TYR A 58 25.80 -11.20 4.32
C TYR A 58 27.15 -11.61 3.71
N GLU A 59 28.14 -10.72 3.67
CA GLU A 59 29.49 -11.03 3.16
C GLU A 59 30.21 -12.07 4.02
N ALA A 60 30.08 -11.97 5.35
CA ALA A 60 30.61 -12.98 6.26
C ALA A 60 29.97 -14.37 6.02
N ALA A 61 28.65 -14.43 5.86
CA ALA A 61 27.95 -15.67 5.54
C ALA A 61 28.40 -16.26 4.18
N LYS A 62 28.59 -15.40 3.17
CA LYS A 62 29.07 -15.80 1.84
C LYS A 62 30.50 -16.34 1.85
N ALA A 63 31.38 -15.81 2.70
CA ALA A 63 32.76 -16.30 2.83
C ALA A 63 32.84 -17.64 3.58
N ASN A 64 31.95 -17.85 4.55
CA ASN A 64 31.95 -19.05 5.38
C ASN A 64 31.33 -20.27 4.66
N ASP A 65 30.29 -20.07 3.83
CA ASP A 65 29.61 -21.15 3.14
C ASP A 65 30.11 -21.32 1.69
N LYS A 66 30.62 -22.51 1.36
CA LYS A 66 31.06 -22.85 0.00
C LYS A 66 29.88 -23.11 -0.94
N ASP A 67 28.73 -23.53 -0.42
CA ASP A 67 27.47 -23.74 -1.15
C ASP A 67 26.49 -22.60 -0.83
N PHE A 68 26.95 -21.35 -0.90
CA PHE A 68 26.13 -20.19 -0.62
C PHE A 68 25.07 -19.95 -1.71
N PHE A 69 25.43 -20.17 -2.98
CA PHE A 69 24.53 -20.05 -4.12
C PHE A 69 23.91 -21.41 -4.46
N ARG A 70 22.82 -21.72 -3.76
CA ARG A 70 22.17 -23.04 -3.79
C ARG A 70 21.22 -23.18 -4.98
N ASP A 71 21.27 -24.32 -5.64
CA ASP A 71 20.27 -24.73 -6.65
C ASP A 71 18.99 -25.26 -5.97
N ALA A 72 17.87 -25.31 -6.71
CA ALA A 72 16.58 -25.79 -6.23
C ALA A 72 16.62 -27.22 -5.65
N ASN A 73 17.60 -28.04 -6.04
CA ASN A 73 17.79 -29.42 -5.58
C ASN A 73 18.74 -29.56 -4.37
N SER A 74 19.26 -28.47 -3.79
CA SER A 74 20.16 -28.53 -2.63
C SER A 74 19.42 -28.93 -1.35
N LEU A 75 19.89 -29.96 -0.64
CA LEU A 75 19.29 -30.48 0.61
C LEU A 75 19.71 -29.71 1.87
N SER A 76 20.43 -28.60 1.71
CA SER A 76 21.01 -27.82 2.80
C SER A 76 19.99 -27.03 3.64
N TYR A 77 18.71 -26.98 3.23
CA TYR A 77 17.62 -26.32 3.95
C TYR A 77 16.79 -27.32 4.76
N GLY A 78 16.52 -27.02 6.04
CA GLY A 78 15.58 -27.78 6.90
C GLY A 78 16.18 -28.77 7.92
N GLY A 79 17.50 -28.98 7.96
CA GLY A 79 18.20 -29.81 8.97
C GLY A 79 18.65 -29.03 10.21
N ALA A 80 19.85 -29.30 10.74
CA ALA A 80 20.55 -28.44 11.73
C ALA A 80 21.04 -27.11 11.12
N GLY A 81 20.18 -26.49 10.30
CA GLY A 81 20.49 -25.35 9.44
C GLY A 81 20.65 -24.04 10.22
N TYR A 82 20.78 -22.95 9.46
CA TYR A 82 20.96 -21.59 9.97
C TYR A 82 19.94 -21.24 11.05
N GLN A 83 20.44 -21.06 12.27
CA GLN A 83 19.66 -20.52 13.38
C GLN A 83 19.84 -19.00 13.35
N PRO A 84 18.79 -18.21 13.08
CA PRO A 84 18.91 -16.77 13.08
C PRO A 84 19.25 -16.29 14.50
N PRO A 85 20.09 -15.26 14.65
CA PRO A 85 20.31 -14.63 15.94
C PRO A 85 19.01 -13.99 16.43
N THR A 86 18.86 -13.90 17.76
CA THR A 86 17.65 -13.39 18.41
C THR A 86 17.26 -11.99 17.92
N GLU A 87 18.24 -11.12 17.69
CA GLU A 87 18.03 -9.75 17.19
C GLU A 87 17.26 -9.70 15.86
N LYS A 88 17.56 -10.62 14.93
CA LYS A 88 16.89 -10.65 13.62
C LYS A 88 15.46 -11.20 13.76
N VAL A 89 15.23 -12.07 14.73
CA VAL A 89 13.88 -12.57 15.08
C VAL A 89 13.05 -11.45 15.69
N GLU A 90 13.62 -10.66 16.59
CA GLU A 90 12.96 -9.49 17.19
C GLU A 90 12.57 -8.45 16.13
N ALA A 91 13.49 -8.12 15.21
CA ALA A 91 13.20 -7.21 14.09
C ALA A 91 12.04 -7.72 13.20
N MET A 92 11.97 -9.04 12.96
CA MET A 92 10.84 -9.65 12.24
C MET A 92 9.52 -9.49 13.02
N VAL A 93 9.55 -9.68 14.33
CA VAL A 93 8.36 -9.52 15.19
C VAL A 93 7.87 -8.08 15.16
N GLU A 94 8.76 -7.09 15.26
CA GLU A 94 8.40 -5.67 15.14
C GLU A 94 7.71 -5.37 13.79
N ASP A 95 8.25 -5.88 12.68
CA ASP A 95 7.65 -5.73 11.36
C ASP A 95 6.23 -6.35 11.25
N LEU A 96 5.99 -7.46 11.94
CA LEU A 96 4.67 -8.10 12.01
C LEU A 96 3.69 -7.26 12.84
N LEU A 97 4.14 -6.67 13.95
CA LEU A 97 3.32 -5.76 14.76
C LEU A 97 2.95 -4.51 13.97
N ASP A 98 3.90 -3.90 13.25
CA ASP A 98 3.65 -2.79 12.33
C ASP A 98 2.65 -3.15 11.22
N ALA A 99 2.73 -4.38 10.69
CA ALA A 99 1.77 -4.86 9.72
C ALA A 99 0.36 -5.01 10.31
N ALA A 100 0.26 -5.49 11.56
CA ALA A 100 -1.00 -5.60 12.28
C ALA A 100 -1.62 -4.21 12.54
N GLU A 101 -0.81 -3.24 12.99
CA GLU A 101 -1.27 -1.87 13.18
C GLU A 101 -1.79 -1.21 11.90
N ARG A 102 -1.06 -1.36 10.79
CA ARG A 102 -1.50 -0.85 9.48
C ARG A 102 -2.81 -1.48 9.03
N ARG A 103 -3.00 -2.77 9.31
CA ARG A 103 -4.26 -3.49 9.03
C ARG A 103 -5.41 -2.92 9.87
N ASN A 104 -5.18 -2.67 11.15
CA ASN A 104 -6.19 -2.06 12.04
C ASN A 104 -6.58 -0.64 11.60
N LYS A 105 -5.61 0.13 11.08
CA LYS A 105 -5.81 1.51 10.58
C LYS A 105 -6.41 1.56 9.16
N PHE A 106 -6.61 0.43 8.48
CA PHE A 106 -7.13 0.37 7.11
C PHE A 106 -8.55 0.93 7.00
N SER A 107 -9.43 0.58 7.95
CA SER A 107 -10.78 1.14 8.04
C SER A 107 -10.81 2.33 9.00
N ARG A 108 -10.77 3.55 8.46
CA ARG A 108 -10.78 4.78 9.25
C ARG A 108 -12.20 5.16 9.67
N ARG A 109 -12.43 5.36 10.97
CA ARG A 109 -13.70 5.90 11.49
C ARG A 109 -13.86 7.35 11.02
N ARG A 110 -15.02 7.69 10.47
CA ARG A 110 -15.40 9.08 10.18
C ARG A 110 -16.01 9.69 11.45
N PRO A 111 -15.59 10.91 11.86
CA PRO A 111 -16.18 11.58 13.02
C PRO A 111 -17.66 11.87 12.77
N GLU A 112 -18.42 11.94 13.85
CA GLU A 112 -19.85 12.26 13.80
C GLU A 112 -20.01 13.78 13.86
N VAL A 113 -20.90 14.32 13.04
CA VAL A 113 -21.23 15.74 13.00
C VAL A 113 -22.49 15.92 13.85
N PHE A 114 -22.40 16.68 14.95
CA PHE A 114 -23.51 16.84 15.89
C PHE A 114 -24.65 17.71 15.35
N GLU A 115 -24.37 18.56 14.37
CA GLU A 115 -25.35 19.44 13.72
C GLU A 115 -26.15 18.77 12.61
N ALA A 116 -25.80 17.53 12.23
CA ALA A 116 -26.49 16.82 11.16
C ALA A 116 -27.82 16.22 11.66
N ASP A 117 -28.84 16.26 10.82
CA ASP A 117 -30.13 15.64 11.10
C ASP A 117 -29.99 14.13 11.34
N VAL A 118 -30.61 13.66 12.43
CA VAL A 118 -30.52 12.27 12.87
C VAL A 118 -31.68 11.47 12.28
N ASP A 119 -31.39 10.67 11.26
CA ASP A 119 -32.36 9.81 10.55
C ASP A 119 -32.49 8.39 11.16
N TYR A 120 -31.89 8.15 12.33
CA TYR A 120 -31.75 6.82 12.93
C TYR A 120 -32.10 6.78 14.42
N ILE A 121 -32.59 5.62 14.87
CA ILE A 121 -32.90 5.36 16.29
C ILE A 121 -31.75 4.60 16.99
N ASN A 122 -31.03 3.74 16.25
CA ASN A 122 -29.96 2.91 16.81
C ASN A 122 -28.72 2.88 15.88
N ASP A 123 -27.57 2.44 16.40
CA ASP A 123 -26.30 2.42 15.64
C ASP A 123 -26.35 1.48 14.43
N ARG A 124 -27.05 0.35 14.53
CA ARG A 124 -27.20 -0.60 13.41
C ARG A 124 -28.00 0.03 12.26
N ASN A 125 -29.03 0.79 12.60
CA ASN A 125 -29.88 1.54 11.68
C ASN A 125 -29.09 2.69 11.04
N LYS A 126 -28.29 3.42 11.83
CA LYS A 126 -27.35 4.42 11.30
C LYS A 126 -26.42 3.84 10.24
N HIS A 127 -25.86 2.66 10.48
CA HIS A 127 -25.01 1.98 9.50
C HIS A 127 -25.78 1.52 8.27
N PHE A 128 -27.04 1.11 8.44
CA PHE A 128 -27.92 0.69 7.36
C PHE A 128 -28.37 1.88 6.48
N ASN A 129 -28.81 2.98 7.08
CA ASN A 129 -29.13 4.24 6.37
C ASN A 129 -27.92 4.73 5.57
N LYS A 130 -26.72 4.74 6.19
CA LYS A 130 -25.46 5.06 5.49
C LYS A 130 -25.15 4.10 4.32
N LYS A 131 -25.60 2.85 4.38
CA LYS A 131 -25.42 1.89 3.27
C LYS A 131 -26.39 2.20 2.13
N ILE A 132 -27.66 2.49 2.44
CA ILE A 132 -28.67 2.91 1.46
C ILE A 132 -28.22 4.19 0.78
N ASP A 133 -27.76 5.19 1.54
CA ASP A 133 -27.33 6.47 1.00
C ASP A 133 -26.14 6.33 0.03
N ARG A 134 -25.18 5.44 0.30
CA ARG A 134 -24.10 5.16 -0.65
C ARG A 134 -24.56 4.49 -1.95
N ALA A 135 -25.62 3.70 -1.90
CA ALA A 135 -26.10 2.95 -3.07
C ALA A 135 -27.12 3.74 -3.89
N PHE A 136 -27.99 4.51 -3.22
CA PHE A 136 -29.15 5.17 -3.81
C PHE A 136 -29.17 6.68 -3.62
N GLY A 137 -28.22 7.25 -2.87
CA GLY A 137 -28.17 8.68 -2.57
C GLY A 137 -28.04 9.53 -3.85
N ASP A 138 -27.42 9.01 -4.91
CA ASP A 138 -27.34 9.70 -6.19
C ASP A 138 -28.67 9.74 -6.95
N TYR A 139 -29.51 8.72 -6.80
CA TYR A 139 -30.81 8.62 -7.48
C TYR A 139 -31.95 9.27 -6.68
N THR A 140 -31.79 9.41 -5.37
CA THR A 140 -32.85 9.90 -4.44
C THR A 140 -32.72 11.38 -4.09
N LYS A 141 -31.81 12.13 -4.73
CA LYS A 141 -31.59 13.57 -4.46
C LYS A 141 -32.86 14.40 -4.60
N VAL A 142 -33.56 14.24 -5.73
CA VAL A 142 -34.83 14.96 -5.99
C VAL A 142 -35.87 14.67 -4.91
N ILE A 143 -35.98 13.40 -4.50
CA ILE A 143 -36.94 12.98 -3.47
C ILE A 143 -36.58 13.60 -2.12
N LYS A 144 -35.29 13.66 -1.74
CA LYS A 144 -34.87 14.30 -0.49
C LYS A 144 -35.18 15.80 -0.49
N GLU A 145 -34.84 16.51 -1.56
CA GLU A 145 -35.13 17.94 -1.68
C GLU A 145 -36.64 18.23 -1.62
N ASN A 146 -37.44 17.36 -2.22
CA ASN A 146 -38.90 17.43 -2.19
C ASN A 146 -39.45 17.26 -0.77
N LEU A 147 -38.92 16.31 0.00
CA LEU A 147 -39.26 16.12 1.41
C LEU A 147 -38.89 17.33 2.27
N GLU A 148 -37.71 17.92 2.04
CA GLU A 148 -37.26 19.15 2.72
C GLU A 148 -38.15 20.36 2.35
N ARG A 149 -38.64 20.43 1.12
CA ARG A 149 -39.57 21.47 0.64
C ARG A 149 -41.03 21.20 1.01
N GLY A 150 -41.39 19.99 1.43
CA GLY A 150 -42.77 19.57 1.68
C GLY A 150 -43.64 19.45 0.42
N THR A 151 -43.04 19.24 -0.76
CA THR A 151 -43.74 19.14 -2.05
C THR A 151 -43.32 17.86 -2.81
N ALA A 152 -44.08 17.43 -3.82
CA ALA A 152 -43.79 16.22 -4.60
C ALA A 152 -43.74 16.52 -6.10
N LEU A 153 -42.64 17.12 -6.57
CA LEU A 153 -42.41 17.47 -7.98
C LEU A 153 -41.27 16.66 -8.61
#